data_AF-D6TNM9-F1
#
_entry.id   AF-D6TNM9-F1
#
_cell.length_a   1.000
_cell.length_b   1.000
_cell.length_c   1.000
_cell.angle_alpha   90.00
_cell.angle_beta   90.00
_cell.angle_gamma   90.00
#
_symmetry.space_group_name_H-M   'P 1'
#
loop_
_entity.id
_entity.type
_entity.pdbx_description
1 polymer ?
#
loop_
_entity_poly.entity_id
_entity_poly.type
_entity_poly.pdbx_seq_one_letter_code
_entity_poly.pdbx_strand_id
1 'polypeptide(L)'
;MRNELLSWFAREGLLLTSVATSVSEEEEDDEVKVVLKAPPIALSRADRDFRECPDPVEYGYPADCLEYMLLEDMHHFVMSWLEQAVRAGMARCFVCNRVLDMGEERPWDAVFVSDPFYCWLVAHFDCKRYLNRDLRGRNPFEVQTAPPEYLGSYFDA
;
A
#
# COMPACT_ATOMS: atom_id res chain seq x y z
N MET A 1 -0.63 12.16 2.34
CA MET A 1 -1.45 11.84 1.14
C MET A 1 -2.36 13.00 0.71
N ARG A 2 -2.47 13.27 -0.59
CA ARG A 2 -3.39 14.27 -1.18
C ARG A 2 -4.87 13.82 -1.13
N ASN A 3 -5.78 14.78 -1.04
CA ASN A 3 -7.22 14.49 -0.96
C ASN A 3 -7.75 13.83 -2.24
N GLU A 4 -7.20 14.19 -3.41
CA GLU A 4 -7.62 13.62 -4.69
C GLU A 4 -7.32 12.12 -4.76
N LEU A 5 -6.18 11.68 -4.24
CA LEU A 5 -5.82 10.27 -4.17
C LEU A 5 -6.71 9.51 -3.17
N LEU A 6 -7.07 10.13 -2.04
CA LEU A 6 -8.04 9.55 -1.11
C LEU A 6 -9.43 9.42 -1.74
N SER A 7 -9.89 10.44 -2.47
CA SER A 7 -11.15 10.40 -3.23
C SER A 7 -11.11 9.34 -4.33
N TRP A 8 -9.96 9.16 -4.99
CA TRP A 8 -9.76 8.08 -5.96
C TRP A 8 -9.93 6.72 -5.29
N PHE A 9 -9.27 6.46 -4.15
CA PHE A 9 -9.47 5.21 -3.41
C PHE A 9 -10.92 4.98 -2.99
N ALA A 10 -11.64 6.03 -2.61
CA ALA A 10 -13.06 5.94 -2.28
C ALA A 10 -13.89 5.53 -3.50
N ARG A 11 -13.62 6.14 -4.67
CA ARG A 11 -14.29 5.84 -5.94
C ARG A 11 -14.06 4.39 -6.38
N GLU A 12 -12.84 3.89 -6.23
CA GLU A 12 -12.47 2.51 -6.57
C GLU A 12 -12.86 1.49 -5.47
N GLY A 13 -13.53 1.92 -4.39
CA GLY A 13 -13.98 1.02 -3.31
C GLY A 13 -12.84 0.46 -2.45
N LEU A 14 -11.68 1.11 -2.43
CA LEU A 14 -10.48 0.70 -1.71
C LEU A 14 -10.24 1.48 -0.41
N LEU A 15 -10.98 2.56 -0.18
CA LEU A 15 -10.82 3.35 1.03
C LEU A 15 -11.34 2.57 2.25
N LEU A 16 -10.45 2.35 3.22
CA LEU A 16 -10.76 1.62 4.44
C LEU A 16 -11.40 2.55 5.46
N THR A 17 -12.44 2.06 6.13
CA THR A 17 -13.16 2.78 7.19
C THR A 17 -13.15 1.97 8.47
N SER A 18 -12.82 2.61 9.59
CA SER A 18 -12.98 2.06 10.94
C SER A 18 -13.83 3.02 11.78
N VAL A 19 -14.82 2.48 12.49
CA VAL A 19 -15.69 3.26 13.37
C VAL A 19 -15.25 3.01 14.81
N ALA A 20 -14.83 4.07 15.50
CA ALA A 20 -14.57 4.05 16.93
C ALA A 20 -15.66 4.86 17.62
N THR A 21 -16.48 4.18 18.43
CA THR A 21 -17.43 4.85 19.32
C THR A 21 -16.72 5.10 20.65
N SER A 22 -16.57 6.35 21.06
CA SER A 22 -16.19 6.66 22.44
C SER A 22 -17.45 6.63 23.29
N VAL A 23 -17.56 5.64 24.18
CA VAL A 23 -18.56 5.68 25.25
C VAL A 23 -18.00 6.61 26.33
N SER A 24 -18.36 7.89 26.28
CA SER A 24 -18.10 8.81 27.40
C SER A 24 -19.22 8.63 28.43
N GLU A 25 -18.86 8.29 29.67
CA GLU A 25 -19.83 8.10 30.77
C GLU A 25 -20.52 9.42 31.21
N GLU A 26 -20.19 10.57 30.61
CA GLU A 26 -20.57 11.90 31.13
C GLU A 26 -21.25 12.88 30.15
N GLU A 27 -21.54 12.54 28.89
CA GLU A 27 -22.27 13.44 27.97
C GLU A 27 -23.31 12.69 27.12
N GLU A 28 -24.50 13.28 26.94
CA GLU A 28 -25.67 12.73 26.23
C GLU A 28 -25.48 12.55 24.70
N ASP A 29 -24.29 12.84 24.17
CA ASP A 29 -23.96 12.75 22.75
C ASP A 29 -22.89 11.68 22.50
N ASP A 30 -23.30 10.54 21.92
CA ASP A 30 -22.37 9.51 21.42
C ASP A 30 -21.54 10.09 20.25
N GLU A 31 -20.29 10.51 20.50
CA GLU A 31 -19.39 10.93 19.43
C GLU A 31 -18.92 9.70 18.62
N VAL A 32 -19.34 9.63 17.35
CA VAL A 32 -18.88 8.61 16.40
C VAL A 32 -17.66 9.11 15.65
N LYS A 33 -16.49 8.55 15.95
CA LYS A 33 -15.25 8.86 15.23
C LYS A 33 -15.02 7.86 14.11
N VAL A 34 -15.10 8.32 12.86
CA VAL A 34 -14.75 7.52 11.67
C VAL A 34 -13.31 7.79 11.28
N VAL A 35 -12.49 6.74 11.22
CA VAL A 35 -11.11 6.79 10.74
C VAL A 35 -11.07 6.24 9.32
N LEU A 36 -10.52 7.04 8.40
CA LEU A 36 -10.32 6.67 7.00
C LEU A 36 -8.85 6.33 6.75
N LYS A 37 -8.58 5.30 5.94
CA LYS A 37 -7.22 4.90 5.58
C LYS A 37 -7.15 4.37 4.16
N ALA A 38 -6.18 4.86 3.38
CA ALA A 38 -5.85 4.30 2.08
C ALA A 38 -5.10 2.96 2.23
N PRO A 39 -5.20 2.05 1.25
CA PRO A 39 -4.40 0.83 1.25
C PRO A 39 -2.90 1.15 1.34
N PRO A 40 -2.16 0.59 2.32
CA PRO A 40 -0.72 0.79 2.41
C PRO A 40 0.05 -0.05 1.39
N ILE A 41 1.31 0.30 1.20
CA ILE A 41 2.31 -0.52 0.50
C ILE A 41 3.30 -1.08 1.53
N ALA A 42 3.54 -2.38 1.49
CA ALA A 42 4.47 -3.06 2.39
C ALA A 42 5.79 -3.40 1.67
N LEU A 43 6.89 -2.81 2.13
CA LEU A 43 8.25 -3.18 1.69
C LEU A 43 8.76 -4.42 2.40
N SER A 44 8.22 -4.76 3.57
CA SER A 44 8.43 -6.02 4.28
C SER A 44 7.28 -6.30 5.25
N ARG A 45 7.38 -7.35 6.06
CA ARG A 45 6.41 -7.66 7.13
C ARG A 45 6.60 -6.87 8.43
N ALA A 46 7.65 -6.06 8.53
CA ALA A 46 7.94 -5.26 9.71
C ALA A 46 7.04 -4.02 9.77
N ASP A 47 6.58 -3.66 10.96
CA ASP A 47 5.55 -2.61 11.15
C ASP A 47 6.00 -1.21 10.70
N ARG A 48 7.31 -0.99 10.52
CA ARG A 48 7.90 0.28 10.05
C ARG A 48 8.18 0.31 8.54
N ASP A 49 7.95 -0.80 7.86
CA ASP A 49 8.23 -0.94 6.42
C ASP A 49 6.98 -0.72 5.57
N PHE A 50 5.92 -0.14 6.17
CA PHE A 50 4.71 0.28 5.47
C PHE A 50 4.85 1.71 4.97
N ARG A 51 4.33 1.96 3.77
CA ARG A 51 4.32 3.26 3.11
C ARG A 51 2.89 3.64 2.72
N GLU A 52 2.64 4.94 2.71
CA GLU A 52 1.49 5.48 2.00
C GLU A 52 1.61 5.12 0.51
N CYS A 53 0.49 4.94 -0.18
CA CYS A 53 0.51 4.79 -1.64
C CYS A 53 1.11 6.06 -2.28
N PRO A 54 2.11 5.93 -3.18
CA PRO A 54 2.64 7.06 -3.93
C PRO A 54 1.55 7.73 -4.74
N ASP A 55 1.62 9.06 -4.85
CA ASP A 55 0.72 9.86 -5.66
C ASP A 55 1.29 9.98 -7.07
N PRO A 56 0.66 9.40 -8.11
CA PRO A 56 1.18 9.45 -9.47
C PRO A 56 1.59 10.85 -9.94
N VAL A 57 0.88 11.91 -9.51
CA VAL A 57 1.19 13.30 -9.89
C VAL A 57 2.53 13.76 -9.30
N GLU A 58 2.84 13.39 -8.06
CA GLU A 58 4.14 13.67 -7.44
C GLU A 58 5.29 12.92 -8.12
N TYR A 59 4.96 11.84 -8.83
CA TYR A 59 5.88 11.03 -9.63
C TYR A 59 5.82 11.35 -11.12
N GLY A 60 5.23 12.50 -11.49
CA GLY A 60 5.31 13.12 -12.81
C GLY A 60 4.21 12.75 -13.80
N TYR A 61 3.15 12.05 -13.34
CA TYR A 61 1.94 11.90 -14.15
C TYR A 61 1.20 13.24 -14.28
N PRO A 62 0.37 13.43 -15.32
CA PRO A 62 -0.47 14.62 -15.46
C PRO A 62 -1.31 14.90 -14.21
N ALA A 63 -1.57 16.17 -13.90
CA ALA A 63 -2.29 16.56 -12.68
C ALA A 63 -3.72 16.00 -12.58
N ASP A 64 -4.34 15.71 -13.73
CA ASP A 64 -5.68 15.14 -13.87
C ASP A 64 -5.67 13.61 -13.97
N CYS A 65 -4.52 12.94 -13.80
CA CYS A 65 -4.39 11.51 -14.09
C CYS A 65 -5.37 10.63 -13.32
N LEU A 66 -5.65 10.99 -12.07
CA LEU A 66 -6.57 10.23 -11.23
C LEU A 66 -8.01 10.27 -11.75
N GLU A 67 -8.40 11.25 -12.57
CA GLU A 67 -9.75 11.31 -13.11
C GLU A 67 -10.06 10.11 -14.02
N TYR A 68 -9.06 9.66 -14.79
CA TYR A 68 -9.19 8.56 -15.76
C TYR A 68 -8.39 7.30 -15.40
N MET A 69 -7.50 7.36 -14.42
CA MET A 69 -6.73 6.20 -13.96
C MET A 69 -7.65 5.13 -13.37
N LEU A 70 -7.64 3.94 -13.95
CA LEU A 70 -8.33 2.76 -13.43
C LEU A 70 -7.47 2.04 -12.40
N LEU A 71 -8.07 1.09 -11.67
CA LEU A 71 -7.33 0.27 -10.71
C LEU A 71 -6.12 -0.46 -11.34
N GLU A 72 -6.26 -0.94 -12.58
CA GLU A 72 -5.18 -1.61 -13.31
C GLU A 72 -4.00 -0.66 -13.58
N ASP A 73 -4.27 0.59 -13.93
CA ASP A 73 -3.22 1.61 -14.13
C ASP A 73 -2.49 1.91 -12.81
N MET A 74 -3.23 1.98 -11.70
CA MET A 74 -2.63 2.15 -10.37
C MET A 74 -1.78 0.94 -9.97
N HIS A 75 -2.21 -0.28 -10.30
CA HIS A 75 -1.40 -1.48 -10.09
C HIS A 75 -0.08 -1.42 -10.85
N HIS A 76 -0.11 -1.01 -12.12
CA HIS A 76 1.10 -0.84 -12.92
C HIS A 76 2.02 0.25 -12.35
N PHE A 77 1.45 1.38 -11.93
CA PHE A 77 2.19 2.45 -11.29
C PHE A 77 2.86 1.98 -10.00
N VAL A 78 2.12 1.35 -9.08
CA VAL A 78 2.64 0.82 -7.82
C VAL A 78 3.70 -0.27 -8.07
N MET A 79 3.50 -1.12 -9.08
CA MET A 79 4.51 -2.11 -9.47
C MET A 79 5.81 -1.44 -9.90
N SER A 80 5.75 -0.37 -10.72
CA SER A 80 6.95 0.36 -11.14
C SER A 80 7.70 0.96 -9.93
N TRP A 81 6.97 1.49 -8.94
CA TRP A 81 7.55 2.01 -7.70
C TRP A 81 8.20 0.90 -6.87
N LEU A 82 7.55 -0.27 -6.75
CA LEU A 82 8.08 -1.44 -6.05
C LEU A 82 9.35 -1.99 -6.71
N GLU A 83 9.43 -1.99 -8.04
CA GLU A 83 10.67 -2.37 -8.73
C GLU A 83 11.84 -1.44 -8.37
N GLN A 84 11.61 -0.14 -8.28
CA GLN A 84 12.64 0.79 -7.83
C GLN A 84 13.03 0.53 -6.36
N ALA A 85 12.08 0.22 -5.49
CA ALA A 85 12.36 -0.17 -4.11
C ALA A 85 13.19 -1.45 -4.01
N VAL A 86 12.96 -2.41 -4.89
CA VAL A 86 13.79 -3.63 -5.01
C VAL A 86 15.20 -3.29 -5.51
N ARG A 87 15.32 -2.47 -6.57
CA ARG A 87 16.64 -2.01 -7.07
C ARG A 87 17.43 -1.25 -6.01
N ALA A 88 16.76 -0.48 -5.17
CA ALA A 88 17.35 0.24 -4.05
C ALA A 88 17.68 -0.66 -2.83
N GLY A 89 17.36 -1.97 -2.88
CA GLY A 89 17.62 -2.92 -1.79
C GLY A 89 16.73 -2.72 -0.56
N MET A 90 15.62 -2.00 -0.71
CA MET A 90 14.69 -1.67 0.40
C MET A 90 13.63 -2.74 0.60
N ALA A 91 13.25 -3.41 -0.48
CA ALA A 91 12.17 -4.38 -0.48
C ALA A 91 12.64 -5.78 -0.05
N ARG A 92 11.85 -6.44 0.79
CA ARG A 92 12.07 -7.80 1.27
C ARG A 92 10.80 -8.60 1.06
N CYS A 93 10.94 -9.90 0.78
CA CYS A 93 9.79 -10.77 0.67
C CYS A 93 8.99 -10.75 1.96
N PHE A 94 7.70 -10.43 1.86
CA PHE A 94 6.82 -10.32 3.02
C PHE A 94 6.78 -11.60 3.88
N VAL A 95 6.93 -12.77 3.26
CA VAL A 95 6.86 -14.07 3.95
C VAL A 95 8.20 -14.47 4.57
N CYS A 96 9.25 -14.61 3.76
CA CYS A 96 10.54 -15.15 4.23
C CYS A 96 11.52 -14.06 4.71
N ASN A 97 11.16 -12.79 4.56
CA ASN A 97 11.92 -11.61 4.98
C ASN A 97 13.34 -11.49 4.40
N ARG A 98 13.64 -12.22 3.32
CA ARG A 98 14.88 -12.08 2.55
C ARG A 98 14.78 -10.86 1.64
N VAL A 99 15.89 -10.15 1.46
CA VAL A 99 16.00 -9.03 0.51
C VAL A 99 15.67 -9.55 -0.88
N LEU A 100 14.88 -8.78 -1.63
CA LEU A 100 14.56 -9.06 -3.01
C LEU A 100 15.62 -8.42 -3.91
N ASP A 101 15.88 -9.06 -5.04
CA ASP A 101 16.73 -8.53 -6.09
C ASP A 101 16.04 -8.63 -7.44
N MET A 102 16.51 -7.85 -8.42
CA MET A 102 15.92 -7.86 -9.76
C MET A 102 16.25 -9.12 -10.56
N GLY A 103 17.27 -9.90 -10.15
CA GLY A 103 17.73 -11.12 -10.83
C GLY A 103 17.87 -10.98 -12.35
N GLU A 104 18.04 -12.12 -13.04
CA GLU A 104 17.80 -12.18 -14.49
C GLU A 104 16.32 -12.44 -14.80
N GLU A 105 15.64 -13.23 -13.95
CA GLU A 105 14.24 -13.64 -14.15
C GLU A 105 13.24 -12.93 -13.22
N ARG A 106 13.66 -11.95 -12.42
CA ARG A 106 12.84 -11.28 -11.38
C ARG A 106 12.07 -12.30 -10.52
N PRO A 107 12.69 -12.95 -9.52
CA PRO A 107 12.14 -14.12 -8.81
C PRO A 107 11.01 -13.80 -7.80
N TRP A 108 10.33 -12.68 -7.98
CA TRP A 108 9.32 -12.14 -7.07
C TRP A 108 8.18 -11.48 -7.84
N ASP A 109 7.10 -11.24 -7.13
CA ASP A 109 5.88 -10.62 -7.64
C ASP A 109 5.38 -9.55 -6.67
N ALA A 110 4.72 -8.52 -7.21
CA ALA A 110 3.94 -7.57 -6.44
C ALA A 110 2.48 -8.03 -6.43
N VAL A 111 1.88 -8.08 -5.25
CA VAL A 111 0.52 -8.58 -5.07
C VAL A 111 -0.29 -7.54 -4.33
N PHE A 112 -1.47 -7.25 -4.86
CA PHE A 112 -2.50 -6.56 -4.09
C PHE A 112 -3.35 -7.60 -3.35
N VAL A 113 -3.35 -7.52 -2.03
CA VAL A 113 -4.21 -8.35 -1.19
C VAL A 113 -5.40 -7.51 -0.77
N SER A 114 -6.58 -7.79 -1.31
CA SER A 114 -7.83 -7.14 -0.93
C SER A 114 -8.29 -7.59 0.46
N ASP A 115 -8.61 -8.86 0.68
CA ASP A 115 -9.05 -9.36 1.99
C ASP A 115 -7.94 -10.21 2.67
N PRO A 116 -7.63 -10.04 3.96
CA PRO A 116 -8.24 -9.13 4.95
C PRO A 116 -7.56 -7.77 5.13
N PHE A 117 -6.43 -7.54 4.45
CA PHE A 117 -5.50 -6.49 4.87
C PHE A 117 -5.43 -5.29 3.92
N TYR A 118 -6.02 -5.36 2.71
CA TYR A 118 -6.04 -4.28 1.72
C TYR A 118 -4.69 -3.59 1.55
N CYS A 119 -3.69 -4.29 1.01
CA CYS A 119 -2.34 -3.74 0.82
C CYS A 119 -1.66 -4.24 -0.46
N TRP A 120 -0.76 -3.42 -1.01
CA TRP A 120 0.24 -3.91 -1.95
C TRP A 120 1.46 -4.43 -1.18
N LEU A 121 1.99 -5.57 -1.58
CA LEU A 121 3.20 -6.16 -1.00
C LEU A 121 4.03 -6.89 -2.06
N VAL A 122 5.25 -7.25 -1.71
CA VAL A 122 6.13 -8.05 -2.56
C VAL A 122 6.48 -9.39 -1.91
N ALA A 123 6.50 -10.45 -2.72
CA ALA A 123 6.88 -11.78 -2.26
C ALA A 123 7.54 -12.60 -3.37
N HIS A 124 8.46 -13.50 -3.00
CA HIS A 124 8.94 -14.51 -3.94
C HIS A 124 7.77 -15.37 -4.47
N PHE A 125 7.88 -15.84 -5.71
CA PHE A 125 6.84 -16.67 -6.32
C PHE A 125 6.44 -17.87 -5.45
N ASP A 126 7.42 -18.63 -4.94
CA ASP A 126 7.21 -19.79 -4.09
C ASP A 126 6.66 -19.45 -2.70
N CYS A 127 6.84 -18.20 -2.25
CA CYS A 127 6.39 -17.74 -0.96
C CYS A 127 4.91 -17.33 -0.97
N LYS A 128 4.34 -16.97 -2.12
CA LYS A 128 2.95 -16.46 -2.22
C LYS A 128 1.91 -17.39 -1.58
N ARG A 129 2.11 -18.71 -1.67
CA ARG A 129 1.21 -19.71 -1.06
C ARG A 129 1.08 -19.62 0.47
N TYR A 130 1.97 -18.89 1.14
CA TYR A 130 1.95 -18.70 2.58
C TYR A 130 1.41 -17.33 3.03
N LEU A 131 1.10 -16.42 2.10
CA LEU A 131 0.66 -15.06 2.43
C LEU A 131 -0.56 -15.04 3.37
N ASN A 132 -1.56 -15.89 3.12
CA ASN A 132 -2.77 -15.97 3.96
C ASN A 132 -2.45 -16.32 5.42
N ARG A 133 -1.38 -17.07 5.68
CA ARG A 133 -0.94 -17.38 7.05
C ARG A 133 -0.31 -16.15 7.69
N ASP A 134 0.57 -15.45 6.98
CA ASP A 134 1.34 -14.31 7.48
C ASP A 134 0.51 -13.01 7.59
N LEU A 135 -0.60 -12.91 6.86
CA LEU A 135 -1.56 -11.80 6.92
C LEU A 135 -2.69 -12.02 7.92
N ARG A 136 -2.93 -13.27 8.35
CA ARG A 136 -4.00 -13.59 9.30
C ARG A 136 -3.82 -12.82 10.61
N GLY A 137 -4.86 -12.12 11.03
CA GLY A 137 -4.89 -11.37 12.29
C GLY A 137 -4.19 -10.02 12.24
N ARG A 138 -3.66 -9.59 11.08
CA ARG A 138 -3.20 -8.21 10.90
C ARG A 138 -4.37 -7.31 10.56
N ASN A 139 -4.41 -6.13 11.17
CA ASN A 139 -5.38 -5.10 10.85
C ASN A 139 -4.69 -3.93 10.14
N PRO A 140 -5.17 -3.47 8.97
CA PRO A 140 -4.56 -2.34 8.27
C PRO A 140 -4.54 -1.06 9.11
N PHE A 141 -5.41 -0.89 10.10
CA PHE A 141 -5.40 0.27 11.00
C PHE A 141 -4.32 0.22 12.08
N GLU A 142 -3.69 -0.94 12.33
CA GLU A 142 -2.64 -1.09 13.35
C GLU A 142 -1.24 -0.74 12.81
N VAL A 143 -1.05 -0.74 11.50
CA VAL A 143 0.26 -0.42 10.90
C VAL A 143 0.45 1.08 10.74
N GLN A 144 1.66 1.58 11.03
CA GLN A 144 2.03 2.96 10.77
C GLN A 144 2.63 3.08 9.37
N THR A 145 2.12 4.02 8.57
CA THR A 145 2.65 4.30 7.24
C THR A 145 3.57 5.51 7.29
N ALA A 146 4.74 5.38 6.65
CA ALA A 146 5.59 6.53 6.34
C ALA A 146 5.31 7.04 4.92
N PRO A 147 5.68 8.29 4.58
CA PRO A 147 5.64 8.76 3.20
C PRO A 147 6.46 7.85 2.26
N PRO A 148 6.04 7.69 0.99
CA PRO A 148 6.78 6.90 0.01
C PRO A 148 8.12 7.57 -0.34
N GLU A 149 9.13 6.75 -0.58
CA GLU A 149 10.47 7.22 -0.97
C GLU A 149 10.51 7.67 -2.44
N TYR A 150 11.28 8.71 -2.70
CA TYR A 150 11.58 9.16 -4.05
C TYR A 150 12.81 8.42 -4.60
N LEU A 151 12.58 7.36 -5.38
CA LEU A 151 13.61 6.38 -5.76
C LEU A 151 14.19 6.56 -7.18
N GLY A 152 13.96 7.71 -7.81
CA GLY A 152 14.49 8.04 -9.15
C GLY A 152 13.45 8.63 -10.09
N SER A 153 13.86 8.91 -11.33
CA SER A 153 12.98 9.39 -12.40
C SER A 153 12.15 8.24 -12.97
N TYR A 154 10.84 8.45 -13.06
CA TYR A 154 9.88 7.48 -13.62
C TYR A 154 9.76 7.62 -15.15
N PHE A 155 10.51 8.56 -15.75
CA PHE A 155 10.44 8.95 -17.15
C PHE A 155 11.76 8.87 -17.92
N ASP A 156 12.85 8.36 -17.32
CA ASP A 156 14.08 8.13 -18.09
C ASP A 156 14.07 6.72 -18.69
N ALA A 157 13.58 6.64 -19.93
CA ALA A 157 13.83 5.56 -20.88
C ALA A 157 14.42 6.17 -22.17
#